data_AF-A0A0A8UYF6-F1
#
_entry.id   AF-A0A0A8UYF6-F1
#
_cell.length_a   1.000
_cell.length_b   1.000
_cell.length_c   1.000
_cell.angle_alpha   90.00
_cell.angle_beta   90.00
_cell.angle_gamma   90.00
#
_symmetry.space_group_name_H-M   'P 1'
#
loop_
_entity.id
_entity.type
_entity.pdbx_description
1 polymer ?
#
loop_
_entity_poly.entity_id
_entity_poly.type
_entity_poly.pdbx_seq_one_letter_code
_entity_poly.pdbx_strand_id
1 'polypeptide(L)'
;MKLIVSILLILCFSAANAEMTMPASCKPISVKESVMLSTKKPLLVMIHNLSSTDLWITHPVSEPSASAGWSSRLQAGNWSALALDKESFELSCIESKPGHEQQVPCMGVISVCRWPVVTMPKQASGTFWAGEDMSLSALAEHLGGRGFGLPDSQ
;
A
#
# COMPACT_ATOMS: atom_id res chain seq x y z
N MET A 1 -20.52 -19.66 -41.00
CA MET A 1 -20.94 -18.98 -39.75
C MET A 1 -20.40 -19.60 -38.46
N LYS A 2 -20.28 -20.94 -38.32
CA LYS A 2 -19.75 -21.57 -37.08
C LYS A 2 -18.27 -21.26 -36.78
N LEU A 3 -17.43 -21.09 -37.81
CA LEU A 3 -16.00 -20.77 -37.66
C LEU A 3 -15.73 -19.34 -37.16
N ILE A 4 -16.62 -18.37 -37.45
CA ILE A 4 -16.43 -16.96 -37.05
C ILE A 4 -16.64 -16.81 -35.54
N VAL A 5 -17.54 -17.60 -34.95
CA VAL A 5 -17.82 -17.58 -33.50
C VAL A 5 -16.63 -18.13 -32.69
N SER A 6 -15.93 -19.14 -33.19
CA SER A 6 -14.75 -19.69 -32.51
C SER A 6 -13.54 -18.74 -32.50
N ILE A 7 -13.42 -17.84 -33.48
CA ILE A 7 -12.31 -16.88 -33.57
C ILE A 7 -12.53 -15.70 -32.62
N LEU A 8 -13.80 -15.30 -32.38
CA LEU A 8 -14.14 -14.24 -31.41
C LEU A 8 -13.85 -14.64 -29.96
N LEU A 9 -14.03 -15.92 -29.60
CA LEU A 9 -13.79 -16.42 -28.24
C LEU A 9 -12.30 -16.48 -27.86
N ILE A 10 -11.39 -16.54 -28.83
CA ILE A 10 -9.94 -16.62 -28.58
C ILE A 10 -9.34 -15.22 -28.34
N LEU A 11 -9.96 -14.17 -28.88
CA LEU A 11 -9.51 -12.77 -28.72
C LEU A 11 -9.88 -12.15 -27.37
N CYS A 12 -10.67 -12.84 -26.52
CA CYS A 12 -11.00 -12.36 -25.17
C CYS A 12 -9.99 -12.77 -24.09
N PHE A 13 -8.96 -13.54 -24.41
CA PHE A 13 -7.82 -13.79 -23.51
C PHE A 13 -6.77 -12.68 -23.61
N SER A 14 -7.22 -11.42 -23.69
CA SER A 14 -6.33 -10.28 -23.52
C SER A 14 -5.70 -10.39 -22.13
N ALA A 15 -4.38 -10.55 -22.12
CA ALA A 15 -3.54 -10.71 -20.94
C ALA A 15 -3.90 -9.65 -19.89
N ALA A 16 -4.44 -10.11 -18.76
CA ALA A 16 -4.46 -9.34 -17.54
C ALA A 16 -3.01 -9.25 -17.04
N ASN A 17 -2.30 -8.19 -17.45
CA ASN A 17 -1.04 -7.82 -16.83
C ASN A 17 -1.39 -7.23 -15.47
N ALA A 18 -1.37 -8.05 -14.42
CA ALA A 18 -1.20 -7.54 -13.07
C ALA A 18 0.27 -7.12 -12.96
N GLU A 19 0.58 -5.89 -13.36
CA GLU A 19 1.91 -5.31 -13.15
C GLU A 19 2.12 -5.15 -11.64
N MET A 20 2.73 -6.16 -11.04
CA MET A 20 3.27 -6.12 -9.68
C MET A 20 4.62 -5.39 -9.72
N THR A 21 4.65 -4.19 -10.29
CA THR A 21 5.86 -3.40 -10.38
C THR A 21 5.84 -2.39 -9.25
N MET A 22 6.57 -2.70 -8.18
CA MET A 22 6.98 -1.67 -7.23
C MET A 22 7.60 -0.50 -8.00
N PRO A 23 7.42 0.76 -7.56
CA PRO A 23 8.09 1.88 -8.19
C PRO A 23 9.60 1.64 -8.23
N ALA A 24 10.25 1.86 -9.38
CA ALA A 24 11.65 1.47 -9.62
C ALA A 24 12.65 1.99 -8.56
N SER A 25 12.36 3.16 -7.97
CA SER A 25 13.16 3.81 -6.94
C SER A 25 12.83 3.37 -5.50
N CYS A 26 11.81 2.54 -5.30
CA CYS A 26 11.31 2.13 -3.99
C CYS A 26 12.06 0.88 -3.50
N LYS A 27 12.72 0.99 -2.34
CA LYS A 27 13.49 -0.11 -1.76
C LYS A 27 12.57 -1.03 -0.97
N PRO A 28 12.53 -2.34 -1.27
CA PRO A 28 11.62 -3.27 -0.60
C PRO A 28 11.93 -3.38 0.90
N ILE A 29 10.89 -3.59 1.70
CA ILE A 29 10.96 -3.90 3.12
C ILE A 29 10.52 -5.36 3.31
N SER A 30 11.22 -6.09 4.15
CA SER A 30 10.85 -7.47 4.47
C SER A 30 9.50 -7.50 5.19
N VAL A 31 8.57 -8.30 4.67
CA VAL A 31 7.25 -8.53 5.25
C VAL A 31 7.24 -9.92 5.92
N LYS A 32 6.72 -10.02 7.14
CA LYS A 32 6.53 -11.26 7.89
C LYS A 32 5.07 -11.34 8.35
N GLU A 33 4.81 -11.95 9.51
CA GLU A 33 3.49 -11.91 10.17
C GLU A 33 2.97 -10.48 10.32
N SER A 34 3.84 -9.58 10.78
CA SER A 34 3.64 -8.12 10.78
C SER A 34 4.79 -7.44 10.02
N VAL A 35 4.66 -6.13 9.78
CA VAL A 35 5.71 -5.30 9.19
C VAL A 35 6.27 -4.37 10.25
N MET A 36 7.51 -4.59 10.63
CA MET A 36 8.23 -3.70 11.54
C MET A 36 8.93 -2.61 10.73
N LEU A 37 8.44 -1.37 10.86
CA LEU A 37 9.04 -0.19 10.26
C LEU A 37 9.88 0.52 11.31
N SER A 38 11.10 0.89 10.95
CA SER A 38 11.97 1.68 11.82
C SER A 38 12.75 2.69 11.02
N THR A 39 12.87 3.90 11.57
CA THR A 39 13.64 4.95 10.93
C THR A 39 14.25 5.94 11.93
N LYS A 40 15.41 6.48 11.56
CA LYS A 40 16.06 7.60 12.28
C LYS A 40 15.73 8.97 11.68
N LYS A 41 15.09 8.97 10.51
CA LYS A 41 14.72 10.17 9.75
C LYS A 41 13.34 9.97 9.13
N PRO A 42 12.55 11.02 8.93
CA PRO A 42 11.29 10.90 8.22
C PRO A 42 11.44 10.15 6.89
N LEU A 43 10.56 9.19 6.63
CA LEU A 43 10.52 8.48 5.35
C LEU A 43 9.08 8.24 4.90
N LEU A 44 8.92 7.97 3.61
CA LEU A 44 7.64 7.60 3.02
C LEU A 44 7.65 6.10 2.71
N VAL A 45 6.72 5.37 3.32
CA VAL A 45 6.49 3.94 3.08
C VAL A 45 5.32 3.78 2.15
N MET A 46 5.48 2.96 1.13
CA MET A 46 4.43 2.57 0.20
C MET A 46 4.00 1.14 0.52
N ILE A 47 2.69 0.91 0.57
CA ILE A 47 2.09 -0.38 0.92
C ILE A 47 1.09 -0.74 -0.18
N HIS A 48 1.27 -1.89 -0.81
CA HIS A 48 0.42 -2.41 -1.88
C HIS A 48 -0.32 -3.65 -1.40
N ASN A 49 -1.60 -3.74 -1.71
CA ASN A 49 -2.36 -4.96 -1.49
C ASN A 49 -2.22 -5.91 -2.68
N LEU A 50 -1.57 -7.05 -2.43
CA LEU A 50 -1.34 -8.13 -3.40
C LEU A 50 -2.49 -9.15 -3.41
N SER A 51 -3.37 -9.12 -2.42
CA SER A 51 -4.48 -10.05 -2.31
C SER A 51 -5.64 -9.67 -3.24
N SER A 52 -6.58 -10.59 -3.39
CA SER A 52 -7.84 -10.37 -4.13
C SER A 52 -8.96 -9.81 -3.25
N THR A 53 -8.66 -9.42 -2.01
CA THR A 53 -9.63 -8.99 -1.00
C THR A 53 -9.20 -7.67 -0.39
N ASP A 54 -10.14 -6.95 0.21
CA ASP A 54 -9.82 -5.72 0.92
C ASP A 54 -9.11 -6.04 2.23
N LEU A 55 -8.14 -5.21 2.58
CA LEU A 55 -7.39 -5.30 3.83
C LEU A 55 -7.62 -4.04 4.65
N TRP A 56 -7.58 -4.19 5.97
CA TRP A 56 -7.28 -3.09 6.88
C TRP A 56 -5.82 -3.21 7.29
N ILE A 57 -5.04 -2.18 6.98
CA ILE A 57 -3.67 -2.05 7.47
C ILE A 57 -3.73 -1.19 8.72
N THR A 58 -3.31 -1.72 9.86
CA THR A 58 -3.45 -1.04 11.14
C THR A 58 -2.18 -1.11 11.98
N HIS A 59 -2.12 -0.27 13.01
CA HIS A 59 -1.10 -0.34 14.04
C HIS A 59 -1.70 -0.99 15.29
N PRO A 60 -1.16 -2.12 15.79
CA PRO A 60 -1.66 -2.72 17.01
C PRO A 60 -1.46 -1.75 18.17
N VAL A 61 -2.54 -1.39 18.87
CA VAL A 61 -2.52 -0.56 20.06
C VAL A 61 -2.99 -1.36 21.26
N SER A 62 -2.35 -1.17 22.41
CA SER A 62 -2.73 -1.82 23.66
C SER A 62 -4.07 -1.30 24.21
N GLU A 63 -4.48 -0.08 23.84
CA GLU A 63 -5.76 0.52 24.23
C GLU A 63 -6.56 0.99 22.99
N PRO A 64 -7.67 0.29 22.63
CA PRO A 64 -8.45 0.58 21.42
C PRO A 64 -9.15 1.94 21.41
N SER A 65 -9.42 2.53 22.59
CA SER A 65 -10.17 3.79 22.74
C SER A 65 -9.40 5.03 22.27
N ALA A 66 -8.07 4.93 22.08
CA ALA A 66 -7.19 6.05 21.77
C ALA A 66 -6.81 6.18 20.28
N SER A 67 -7.37 5.35 19.39
CA SER A 67 -6.68 4.96 18.16
C SER A 67 -7.52 4.99 16.87
N ALA A 68 -8.54 5.86 16.82
CA ALA A 68 -9.49 5.95 15.70
C ALA A 68 -8.90 6.48 14.36
N GLY A 69 -7.57 6.52 14.18
CA GLY A 69 -6.92 7.08 12.98
C GLY A 69 -5.70 6.31 12.47
N TRP A 70 -5.42 5.11 12.99
CA TRP A 70 -4.25 4.33 12.55
C TRP A 70 -4.56 3.26 11.51
N SER A 71 -5.84 2.93 11.32
CA SER A 71 -6.25 1.94 10.33
C SER A 71 -6.52 2.61 8.99
N SER A 72 -5.94 2.07 7.92
CA SER A 72 -6.25 2.43 6.53
C SER A 72 -6.89 1.24 5.84
N ARG A 73 -8.04 1.46 5.18
CA ARG A 73 -8.59 0.47 4.27
C ARG A 73 -7.72 0.45 3.02
N LEU A 74 -7.48 -0.73 2.48
CA LEU A 74 -6.69 -0.91 1.28
C LEU A 74 -7.34 -1.98 0.40
N GLN A 75 -8.00 -1.54 -0.66
CA GLN A 75 -8.66 -2.45 -1.59
C GLN A 75 -7.65 -3.30 -2.37
N ALA A 76 -8.12 -4.42 -2.90
CA ALA A 76 -7.33 -5.31 -3.74
C ALA A 76 -6.65 -4.53 -4.88
N GLY A 77 -5.33 -4.67 -5.00
CA GLY A 77 -4.53 -4.01 -6.05
C GLY A 77 -4.20 -2.53 -5.81
N ASN A 78 -4.78 -1.89 -4.80
CA ASN A 78 -4.52 -0.49 -4.47
C ASN A 78 -3.31 -0.31 -3.55
N TRP A 79 -2.87 0.94 -3.45
CA TRP A 79 -1.73 1.40 -2.67
C TRP A 79 -2.16 2.42 -1.60
N SER A 80 -1.49 2.36 -0.45
CA SER A 80 -1.48 3.41 0.57
C SER A 80 -0.04 3.89 0.83
N ALA A 81 0.10 5.12 1.29
CA ALA A 81 1.38 5.71 1.66
C ALA A 81 1.35 6.18 3.12
N LEU A 82 2.35 5.76 3.90
CA LEU A 82 2.54 6.14 5.30
C LEU A 82 3.76 7.05 5.41
N ALA A 83 3.55 8.30 5.82
CA ALA A 83 4.61 9.17 6.30
C ALA A 83 5.02 8.72 7.70
N LEU A 84 6.25 8.24 7.84
CA LEU A 84 6.77 7.70 9.10
C LEU A 84 7.83 8.64 9.69
N ASP A 85 7.60 9.06 10.93
CA ASP A 85 8.51 9.88 11.73
C ASP A 85 8.89 9.20 13.06
N LYS A 86 8.13 8.17 13.49
CA LYS A 86 8.44 7.39 14.70
C LYS A 86 9.60 6.42 14.46
N GLU A 87 10.41 6.20 15.50
CA GLU A 87 11.56 5.29 15.44
C GLU A 87 11.16 3.82 15.23
N SER A 88 10.00 3.42 15.72
CA SER A 88 9.45 2.07 15.58
C SER A 88 7.95 2.13 15.38
N PHE A 89 7.45 1.44 14.36
CA PHE A 89 6.04 1.38 14.01
C PHE A 89 5.72 0.01 13.42
N GLU A 90 4.82 -0.71 14.07
CA GLU A 90 4.37 -2.02 13.60
C GLU A 90 3.10 -1.89 12.77
N LEU A 91 3.04 -2.57 11.63
CA LEU A 91 1.81 -2.74 10.85
C LEU A 91 1.32 -4.19 10.95
N SER A 92 0.04 -4.35 11.19
CA SER A 92 -0.67 -5.62 11.07
C SER A 92 -1.72 -5.56 9.95
N CYS A 93 -2.08 -6.73 9.44
CA CYS A 93 -2.99 -6.90 8.33
C CYS A 93 -4.25 -7.63 8.80
N ILE A 94 -5.41 -7.04 8.53
CA ILE A 94 -6.71 -7.65 8.81
C ILE A 94 -7.44 -7.81 7.48
N GLU A 95 -7.78 -9.04 7.13
CA GLU A 95 -8.62 -9.30 5.96
C GLU A 95 -10.06 -8.87 6.25
N SER A 96 -10.64 -8.08 5.35
CA SER A 96 -12.03 -7.63 5.45
C SER A 96 -12.89 -8.35 4.41
N LYS A 97 -13.82 -9.18 4.90
CA LYS A 97 -14.85 -9.84 4.10
C LYS A 97 -16.22 -9.50 4.68
N PRO A 98 -17.28 -9.49 3.86
CA PRO A 98 -18.64 -9.26 4.38
C PRO A 98 -18.97 -10.23 5.53
N GLY A 99 -19.23 -9.69 6.72
CA GLY A 99 -19.56 -10.47 7.93
C GLY A 99 -18.37 -11.11 8.66
N HIS A 100 -17.14 -10.92 8.18
CA HIS A 100 -15.93 -11.51 8.77
C HIS A 100 -14.71 -10.59 8.63
N GLU A 101 -14.14 -10.19 9.76
CA GLU A 101 -12.81 -9.57 9.81
C GLU A 101 -11.87 -10.49 10.59
N GLN A 102 -10.70 -10.76 10.04
CA GLN A 102 -9.71 -11.63 10.68
C GLN A 102 -8.30 -11.09 10.46
N GLN A 103 -7.49 -11.12 11.52
CA GLN A 103 -6.06 -10.83 11.37
C GLN A 103 -5.41 -11.96 10.56
N VAL A 104 -4.62 -11.58 9.57
CA VAL A 104 -3.88 -12.50 8.69
C VAL A 104 -2.40 -12.13 8.69
N PRO A 105 -1.49 -13.08 8.38
CA PRO A 105 -0.09 -12.75 8.14
C PRO A 105 0.01 -11.71 7.01
N CYS A 106 0.75 -10.62 7.23
CA CYS A 106 1.02 -9.65 6.17
C CYS A 106 1.83 -10.25 5.01
N MET A 107 2.63 -11.27 5.31
CA MET A 107 3.44 -12.00 4.33
C MET A 107 2.55 -12.60 3.25
N GLY A 108 2.81 -12.23 1.99
CA GLY A 108 2.09 -12.75 0.83
C GLY A 108 0.77 -12.04 0.52
N VAL A 109 0.27 -11.16 1.39
CA VAL A 109 -0.95 -10.35 1.12
C VAL A 109 -0.65 -8.88 0.85
N ILE A 110 0.49 -8.37 1.33
CA ILE A 110 0.96 -7.02 0.99
C ILE A 110 2.40 -7.03 0.50
N SER A 111 2.74 -6.01 -0.28
CA SER A 111 4.11 -5.62 -0.57
C SER A 111 4.39 -4.26 0.06
N VAL A 112 5.59 -4.08 0.62
CA VAL A 112 5.96 -2.84 1.30
C VAL A 112 7.32 -2.39 0.81
N CYS A 113 7.45 -1.11 0.53
CA CYS A 113 8.72 -0.51 0.15
C CYS A 113 8.86 0.90 0.72
N ARG A 114 10.08 1.42 0.74
CA ARG A 114 10.38 2.79 1.17
C ARG A 114 11.16 3.54 0.11
N TRP A 115 10.86 4.81 -0.05
CA TRP A 115 11.74 5.69 -0.80
C TRP A 115 12.85 6.23 0.11
N PRO A 116 14.13 6.01 -0.22
CA PRO A 116 15.25 6.41 0.63
C PRO A 116 15.51 7.92 0.62
N VAL A 117 15.07 8.61 -0.43
CA VAL A 117 15.24 10.05 -0.63
C VAL A 117 13.86 10.61 -0.97
N VAL A 118 13.19 11.17 0.02
CA VAL A 118 11.92 11.87 -0.16
C VAL A 118 12.05 13.22 0.51
N THR A 119 11.63 14.27 -0.20
CA THR A 119 11.45 15.58 0.44
C THR A 119 10.09 15.59 1.11
N MET A 120 10.09 15.57 2.45
CA MET A 120 8.85 15.72 3.22
C MET A 120 8.37 17.17 3.17
N PRO A 121 7.05 17.43 3.16
CA PRO A 121 6.52 18.78 3.26
C PRO A 121 6.98 19.45 4.56
N LYS A 122 7.33 20.75 4.52
CA LYS A 122 7.85 21.48 5.70
C LYS A 122 6.93 21.47 6.93
N GLN A 123 5.63 21.25 6.72
CA GLN A 123 4.60 21.22 7.77
C GLN A 123 4.19 19.80 8.17
N ALA A 124 4.77 18.77 7.55
CA ALA A 124 4.49 17.38 7.89
C ALA A 124 5.33 16.98 9.11
N SER A 125 4.69 16.85 10.27
CA SER A 125 5.28 16.29 11.48
C SER A 125 4.49 15.09 11.97
N GLY A 126 5.17 14.13 12.59
CA GLY A 126 4.54 12.92 13.09
C GLY A 126 4.31 11.85 12.02
N THR A 127 3.73 10.73 12.46
CA THR A 127 3.41 9.59 11.61
C THR A 127 1.94 9.65 11.21
N PHE A 128 1.63 9.56 9.92
CA PHE A 128 0.28 9.68 9.38
C PHE A 128 0.14 9.07 7.99
N TRP A 129 -1.09 8.77 7.58
CA TRP A 129 -1.41 8.34 6.22
C TRP A 129 -1.29 9.51 5.23
N ALA A 130 -0.30 9.46 4.35
CA ALA A 130 -0.03 10.49 3.35
C ALA A 130 -0.95 10.36 2.12
N GLY A 131 -1.49 9.17 1.88
CA GLY A 131 -2.53 8.85 0.91
C GLY A 131 -3.01 7.43 1.15
N GLU A 132 -4.28 7.17 0.86
CA GLU A 132 -4.94 5.91 1.23
C GLU A 132 -5.75 5.38 0.05
N ASP A 133 -5.65 4.07 -0.19
CA ASP A 133 -6.51 3.32 -1.10
C ASP A 133 -6.61 3.89 -2.51
N MET A 134 -5.47 4.11 -3.16
CA MET A 134 -5.37 4.70 -4.49
C MET A 134 -4.65 3.78 -5.46
N SER A 135 -4.91 3.93 -6.76
CA SER A 135 -4.00 3.36 -7.76
C SER A 135 -2.61 4.00 -7.63
N LEU A 136 -1.57 3.32 -8.09
CA LEU A 136 -0.20 3.83 -7.95
C LEU A 136 -0.02 5.22 -8.56
N SER A 137 -0.60 5.46 -9.75
CA SER A 137 -0.53 6.76 -10.43
C SER A 137 -1.27 7.85 -9.65
N ALA A 138 -2.50 7.57 -9.21
CA ALA A 138 -3.29 8.52 -8.42
C ALA A 138 -2.62 8.85 -7.09
N LEU A 139 -1.99 7.85 -6.45
CA LEU A 139 -1.24 8.04 -5.22
C LEU A 139 -0.01 8.93 -5.44
N ALA A 140 0.75 8.69 -6.51
CA ALA A 140 1.91 9.52 -6.85
C ALA A 140 1.52 10.98 -7.11
N GLU A 141 0.46 11.21 -7.89
CA GLU A 141 -0.09 12.54 -8.14
C GLU A 141 -0.59 13.21 -6.84
N HIS A 142 -1.31 12.47 -6.01
CA HIS A 142 -1.81 12.95 -4.72
C HIS A 142 -0.68 13.40 -3.79
N LEU A 143 0.36 12.58 -3.67
CA LEU A 143 1.55 12.87 -2.87
C LEU A 143 2.29 14.10 -3.41
N GLY A 144 2.49 14.19 -4.72
CA GLY A 144 3.10 15.37 -5.36
C GLY A 144 2.31 16.66 -5.09
N GLY A 145 0.97 16.60 -5.22
CA GLY A 145 0.08 17.72 -4.90
C GLY A 145 0.11 18.16 -3.43
N ARG A 146 0.46 17.24 -2.52
CA ARG A 146 0.66 17.53 -1.08
C ARG A 146 2.09 17.98 -0.75
N GLY A 147 2.95 18.14 -1.74
CA GLY A 147 4.31 18.66 -1.58
C GLY A 147 5.35 17.62 -1.21
N PHE A 148 5.06 16.33 -1.39
CA PHE A 148 6.08 15.28 -1.29
C PHE A 148 6.94 15.29 -2.55
N GLY A 149 8.26 15.46 -2.39
CA GLY A 149 9.21 15.29 -3.50
C GLY A 149 9.52 13.82 -3.69
N LEU A 150 8.82 13.17 -4.62
CA LEU A 150 9.04 11.77 -4.96
C LEU A 150 10.26 11.62 -5.89
N PRO A 151 11.01 10.51 -5.81
CA PRO A 151 12.05 10.25 -6.80
C PRO A 151 11.43 10.06 -8.18
N ASP A 152 12.12 10.53 -9.24
CA ASP A 152 11.64 10.40 -10.61
C ASP A 152 11.20 8.95 -10.90
N SER A 153 9.94 8.79 -11.28
CA SER A 153 9.40 7.56 -11.83
C SER A 153 9.88 7.47 -13.28
N GLN A 154 11.09 6.96 -13.49
CA GLN A 154 11.54 6.55 -14.82
C GLN A 154 11.08 5.13 -15.10
#